data_AF-A0A941IMV2-F1
#
_entry.id   AF-A0A941IMV2-F1
#
_cell.length_a   1.000
_cell.length_b   1.000
_cell.length_c   1.000
_cell.angle_alpha   90.00
_cell.angle_beta   90.00
_cell.angle_gamma   90.00
#
_symmetry.space_group_name_H-M   'P 1'
#
loop_
_entity.id
_entity.type
_entity.pdbx_description
1 polymer ?
#
loop_
_entity_poly.entity_id
_entity_poly.type
_entity_poly.pdbx_seq_one_letter_code
_entity_poly.pdbx_strand_id
1 'polypeptide(L)'
;MDEPLLLVRIEELDEADPANAFAAAGGSVARAAALIAAVTVLSRLFGFLRTLAFSHTVGHGDLADAYNSANQMPNTIFDIVAGGALAGVAVPLLAGPLSRGERGYASRTVSALLTWALAALLPLSLLGIGLAAPLGRLIAGPHGPLGVYPQLVGHFLILFLPQIPLYGVAVVLSAALQADRRFLAPAIAPLLSSLVMVGTYLAFGVLDPDAGSDIWTLTAHSRLVLGLGTTAGVAMLALCLLPAVRRAGFRIRPTFTFEPGVARQARHLAVAGVVTLIAQNFAVLGVVFLTNYADPSGGALTVYNFSWAVYLLPYAVLVVPLATSAFTDFAARADSGDMYGYRAGIAATTRAVLLATCAGAALLAAEAWPTASLFIAPGGGTDASTMAYGMLAFAPGLLGYAAIALLGRVLYAAGHGRDAAVATVTGWLVVFAVDAVLIINWPGHAVTALGLGNAVGMTLAGILLMAAVRRRVGRGVFQGLGRTAAAGGIAAVASGAAGWMLGAWFGWTDSGAALLVAPLCATLTLIVFGAVVLPLDGAELRPLVMRALAQFPKLRSGGRA
;
A
#
# COMPACT_ATOMS: atom_id res chain seq x y z
N MET A 1 49.16 48.30 -26.56
CA MET A 1 49.31 47.13 -27.43
C MET A 1 49.47 45.90 -26.56
N ASP A 2 48.47 45.15 -26.18
CA ASP A 2 47.02 45.32 -26.00
C ASP A 2 46.58 43.94 -25.52
N GLU A 3 45.89 43.84 -24.39
CA GLU A 3 45.06 42.66 -24.12
C GLU A 3 43.95 43.00 -23.12
N PRO A 4 42.69 43.11 -23.59
CA PRO A 4 41.52 42.93 -22.77
C PRO A 4 40.72 41.71 -23.31
N LEU A 5 40.93 40.54 -22.72
CA LEU A 5 40.16 39.31 -23.02
C LEU A 5 39.26 38.84 -21.86
N LEU A 6 39.00 39.70 -20.86
CA LEU A 6 38.23 39.34 -19.67
C LEU A 6 36.85 40.00 -19.53
N LEU A 7 36.42 40.85 -20.47
CA LEU A 7 35.13 41.55 -20.37
C LEU A 7 34.00 40.99 -21.24
N VAL A 8 34.27 40.08 -22.19
CA VAL A 8 33.25 39.62 -23.15
C VAL A 8 32.47 38.39 -22.67
N ARG A 9 32.73 37.85 -21.47
CA ARG A 9 32.02 36.66 -20.95
C ARG A 9 31.10 36.90 -19.75
N ILE A 10 30.84 38.17 -19.41
CA ILE A 10 29.97 38.52 -18.28
C ILE A 10 28.66 39.19 -18.76
N GLU A 11 28.56 39.60 -20.03
CA GLU A 11 27.34 40.25 -20.56
C GLU A 11 26.31 39.30 -21.19
N GLU A 12 26.65 38.03 -21.47
CA GLU A 12 25.69 37.06 -22.05
C GLU A 12 24.92 36.21 -21.00
N LEU A 13 25.05 36.50 -19.70
CA LEU A 13 24.29 35.80 -18.64
C LEU A 13 23.21 36.66 -17.98
N ASP A 14 22.99 37.90 -18.44
CA ASP A 14 22.03 38.84 -17.83
C ASP A 14 20.68 38.95 -18.57
N GLU A 15 20.41 38.08 -19.56
CA GLU A 15 19.15 38.06 -20.32
C GLU A 15 18.30 36.79 -20.13
N ALA A 16 18.55 36.02 -19.07
CA ALA A 16 17.58 35.01 -18.64
C ALA A 16 16.53 35.68 -17.75
N ASP A 17 15.41 36.12 -18.36
CA ASP A 17 14.23 36.59 -17.63
C ASP A 17 13.93 35.64 -16.45
N PRO A 18 13.98 36.09 -15.19
CA PRO A 18 13.76 35.25 -14.03
C PRO A 18 12.39 34.55 -14.09
N ALA A 19 11.40 35.14 -14.78
CA ALA A 19 10.12 34.47 -15.03
C ALA A 19 10.24 33.23 -15.93
N ASN A 20 11.12 33.26 -16.95
CA ASN A 20 11.42 32.11 -17.81
C ASN A 20 12.27 31.05 -17.10
N ALA A 21 13.20 31.44 -16.23
CA ALA A 21 13.96 30.49 -15.41
C ALA A 21 13.06 29.78 -14.38
N PHE A 22 12.12 30.51 -13.76
CA PHE A 22 11.11 29.93 -12.87
C PHE A 22 10.08 29.08 -13.63
N ALA A 23 9.69 29.46 -14.85
CA ALA A 23 8.81 28.66 -15.70
C ALA A 23 9.48 27.40 -16.24
N ALA A 24 10.76 27.46 -16.61
CA ALA A 24 11.56 26.31 -17.04
C ALA A 24 11.89 25.37 -15.86
N ALA A 25 12.25 25.91 -14.69
CA ALA A 25 12.44 25.14 -13.46
C ALA A 25 11.12 24.51 -12.99
N GLY A 26 10.02 25.27 -13.01
CA GLY A 26 8.67 24.78 -12.73
C GLY A 26 8.21 23.70 -13.71
N GLY A 27 8.50 23.85 -14.99
CA GLY A 27 8.27 22.83 -16.03
C GLY A 27 9.08 21.56 -15.81
N SER A 28 10.35 21.68 -15.39
CA SER A 28 11.23 20.54 -15.09
C SER A 28 10.78 19.77 -13.83
N VAL A 29 10.36 20.48 -12.78
CA VAL A 29 9.88 19.87 -11.52
C VAL A 29 8.51 19.24 -11.73
N ALA A 30 7.60 19.91 -12.44
CA ALA A 30 6.29 19.35 -12.78
C ALA A 30 6.43 18.10 -13.66
N ARG A 31 7.34 18.11 -14.64
CA ARG A 31 7.64 16.94 -15.48
C ARG A 31 8.25 15.79 -14.67
N ALA A 32 9.16 16.07 -13.75
CA ALA A 32 9.73 15.06 -12.86
C ALA A 32 8.67 14.47 -11.91
N ALA A 33 7.81 15.30 -11.32
CA ALA A 33 6.70 14.86 -10.47
C ALA A 33 5.69 14.01 -11.25
N ALA A 34 5.33 14.42 -12.46
CA ALA A 34 4.45 13.65 -13.34
C ALA A 34 5.06 12.29 -13.72
N LEU A 35 6.36 12.24 -14.03
CA LEU A 35 7.06 10.99 -14.29
C LEU A 35 7.04 10.05 -13.08
N ILE A 36 7.34 10.57 -11.89
CA ILE A 36 7.30 9.77 -10.65
C ILE A 36 5.89 9.26 -10.37
N ALA A 37 4.87 10.11 -10.55
CA ALA A 37 3.48 9.70 -10.41
C ALA A 37 3.10 8.59 -11.39
N ALA A 38 3.45 8.73 -12.67
CA ALA A 38 3.19 7.72 -13.70
C ALA A 38 3.90 6.39 -13.37
N VAL A 39 5.17 6.43 -12.98
CA VAL A 39 5.95 5.25 -12.56
C VAL A 39 5.33 4.58 -11.33
N THR A 40 4.84 5.37 -10.37
CA THR A 40 4.19 4.85 -9.15
C THR A 40 2.89 4.14 -9.49
N VAL A 41 2.07 4.72 -10.38
CA VAL A 41 0.83 4.09 -10.87
C VAL A 41 1.16 2.79 -11.61
N LEU A 42 2.15 2.81 -12.50
CA LEU A 42 2.59 1.63 -13.24
C LEU A 42 3.07 0.53 -12.28
N SER A 43 3.85 0.89 -11.27
CA SER A 43 4.33 -0.05 -10.24
C SER A 43 3.19 -0.72 -9.48
N ARG A 44 2.13 0.04 -9.15
CA ARG A 44 0.92 -0.51 -8.53
C ARG A 44 0.16 -1.44 -9.46
N LEU A 45 0.04 -1.09 -10.73
CA LEU A 45 -0.61 -1.93 -11.74
C LEU A 45 0.13 -3.27 -11.91
N PHE A 46 1.46 -3.24 -12.00
CA PHE A 46 2.26 -4.46 -12.06
C PHE A 46 2.23 -5.27 -10.75
N GLY A 47 2.11 -4.60 -9.60
CA GLY A 47 1.86 -5.29 -8.33
C GLY A 47 0.52 -6.03 -8.30
N PHE A 48 -0.52 -5.45 -8.91
CA PHE A 48 -1.80 -6.14 -9.10
C PHE A 48 -1.69 -7.28 -10.10
N LEU A 49 -1.03 -7.06 -11.24
CA LEU A 49 -0.76 -8.11 -12.24
C LEU A 49 0.02 -9.29 -11.64
N ARG A 50 0.98 -9.03 -10.75
CA ARG A 50 1.68 -10.07 -9.98
C ARG A 50 0.73 -10.90 -9.13
N THR A 51 -0.29 -10.29 -8.54
CA THR A 51 -1.28 -10.99 -7.70
C THR A 51 -2.21 -11.85 -8.57
N LEU A 52 -2.62 -11.35 -9.75
CA LEU A 52 -3.36 -12.16 -10.73
C LEU A 52 -2.53 -13.30 -11.32
N ALA A 53 -1.25 -13.06 -11.63
CA ALA A 53 -0.37 -14.12 -12.10
C ALA A 53 -0.22 -15.22 -11.04
N PHE A 54 -0.11 -14.84 -9.77
CA PHE A 54 -0.08 -15.79 -8.65
C PHE A 54 -1.38 -16.60 -8.56
N SER A 55 -2.55 -15.96 -8.66
CA SER A 55 -3.84 -16.65 -8.57
C SER A 55 -4.06 -17.67 -9.69
N HIS A 56 -3.61 -17.36 -10.91
CA HIS A 56 -3.76 -18.27 -12.05
C HIS A 56 -2.70 -19.37 -12.15
N THR A 57 -1.57 -19.28 -11.44
CA THR A 57 -0.52 -20.30 -11.53
C THR A 57 -0.28 -21.05 -10.22
N VAL A 58 -0.08 -20.33 -9.11
CA VAL A 58 0.08 -20.96 -7.79
C VAL A 58 -1.27 -21.35 -7.21
N GLY A 59 -2.34 -20.65 -7.61
CA GLY A 59 -3.71 -20.97 -7.23
C GLY A 59 -4.15 -20.33 -5.92
N HIS A 60 -5.14 -20.95 -5.30
CA HIS A 60 -5.83 -20.48 -4.10
C HIS A 60 -6.10 -21.60 -3.09
N GLY A 61 -5.37 -22.72 -3.18
CA GLY A 61 -5.46 -23.85 -2.23
C GLY A 61 -4.29 -23.90 -1.24
N ASP A 62 -4.05 -25.09 -0.69
CA ASP A 62 -3.03 -25.35 0.34
C ASP A 62 -1.62 -24.90 -0.04
N LEU A 63 -1.20 -25.08 -1.31
CA LEU A 63 0.11 -24.63 -1.78
C LEU A 63 0.24 -23.10 -1.63
N ALA A 64 -0.77 -22.37 -2.06
CA ALA A 64 -0.79 -20.92 -2.01
C ALA A 64 -0.86 -20.42 -0.56
N ASP A 65 -1.60 -21.10 0.31
CA ASP A 65 -1.66 -20.79 1.74
C ASP A 65 -0.33 -21.08 2.44
N ALA A 66 0.36 -22.18 2.11
CA ALA A 66 1.68 -22.49 2.65
C ALA A 66 2.71 -21.43 2.22
N TYR A 67 2.67 -21.04 0.94
CA TYR A 67 3.48 -19.97 0.38
C TYR A 67 3.23 -18.65 1.12
N ASN A 68 1.97 -18.23 1.22
CA ASN A 68 1.60 -16.96 1.84
C ASN A 68 1.91 -16.95 3.34
N SER A 69 1.61 -18.03 4.06
CA SER A 69 1.94 -18.20 5.48
C SER A 69 3.43 -18.01 5.75
N ALA A 70 4.28 -18.64 4.93
CA ALA A 70 5.73 -18.50 5.05
C ALA A 70 6.22 -17.09 4.65
N ASN A 71 5.69 -16.54 3.56
CA ASN A 71 6.13 -15.25 3.02
C ASN A 71 5.70 -14.06 3.87
N GLN A 72 4.65 -14.19 4.69
CA GLN A 72 4.23 -13.15 5.63
C GLN A 72 5.24 -12.89 6.75
N MET A 73 6.09 -13.88 7.09
CA MET A 73 7.11 -13.71 8.13
C MET A 73 8.17 -12.66 7.75
N PRO A 74 8.88 -12.76 6.60
CA PRO A 74 9.81 -11.72 6.19
C PRO A 74 9.11 -10.39 5.87
N ASN A 75 7.90 -10.40 5.29
CA ASN A 75 7.13 -9.17 5.02
C ASN A 75 6.84 -8.38 6.30
N THR A 76 6.44 -9.07 7.37
CA THR A 76 6.18 -8.43 8.67
C THR A 76 7.43 -7.76 9.23
N ILE A 77 8.58 -8.45 9.15
CA ILE A 77 9.85 -7.88 9.59
C ILE A 77 10.23 -6.69 8.69
N PHE A 78 10.03 -6.79 7.39
CA PHE A 78 10.23 -5.67 6.46
C PHE A 78 9.37 -4.48 6.82
N ASP A 79 8.07 -4.63 7.06
CA ASP A 79 7.18 -3.52 7.36
C ASP A 79 7.57 -2.80 8.67
N ILE A 80 7.96 -3.56 9.70
CA ILE A 80 8.45 -3.01 10.97
C ILE A 80 9.77 -2.26 10.78
N VAL A 81 10.71 -2.85 10.03
CA VAL A 81 12.04 -2.28 9.78
C VAL A 81 11.94 -1.05 8.86
N ALA A 82 11.20 -1.17 7.76
CA ALA A 82 10.99 -0.14 6.76
C ALA A 82 10.21 1.03 7.34
N GLY A 83 9.01 0.79 7.87
CA GLY A 83 8.14 1.84 8.37
C GLY A 83 8.60 2.43 9.71
N GLY A 84 9.19 1.62 10.59
CA GLY A 84 9.46 2.01 11.97
C GLY A 84 10.85 2.58 12.20
N ALA A 85 11.90 1.80 11.90
CA ALA A 85 13.27 2.11 12.33
C ALA A 85 14.09 2.86 11.27
N LEU A 86 13.92 2.54 9.98
CA LEU A 86 14.79 3.04 8.92
C LEU A 86 14.17 4.19 8.11
N ALA A 87 12.92 4.14 7.65
CA ALA A 87 12.38 5.24 6.84
C ALA A 87 12.15 6.54 7.65
N GLY A 88 11.64 6.42 8.88
CA GLY A 88 11.41 7.57 9.77
C GLY A 88 12.69 8.25 10.27
N VAL A 89 13.85 7.59 10.13
CA VAL A 89 15.13 8.04 10.71
C VAL A 89 16.17 8.32 9.62
N ALA A 90 16.33 7.43 8.64
CA ALA A 90 17.36 7.54 7.63
C ALA A 90 17.19 8.77 6.72
N VAL A 91 15.97 9.08 6.25
CA VAL A 91 15.77 10.25 5.38
C VAL A 91 16.08 11.56 6.12
N PRO A 92 15.53 11.84 7.32
CA PRO A 92 15.87 13.06 8.06
C PRO A 92 17.36 13.18 8.42
N LEU A 93 18.02 12.07 8.79
CA LEU A 93 19.45 12.07 9.13
C LEU A 93 20.35 12.41 7.94
N LEU A 94 19.91 12.08 6.72
CA LEU A 94 20.69 12.28 5.51
C LEU A 94 20.36 13.60 4.80
N ALA A 95 19.11 14.05 4.85
CA ALA A 95 18.65 15.23 4.13
C ALA A 95 19.42 16.51 4.52
N GLY A 96 19.67 16.71 5.83
CA GLY A 96 20.42 17.86 6.34
C GLY A 96 21.86 17.92 5.80
N PRO A 97 22.71 16.91 6.09
CA PRO A 97 24.07 16.85 5.56
C PRO A 97 24.16 16.91 4.03
N LEU A 98 23.26 16.24 3.31
CA LEU A 98 23.24 16.31 1.84
C LEU A 98 22.93 17.72 1.32
N SER A 99 22.02 18.44 1.98
CA SER A 99 21.71 19.83 1.60
C SER A 99 22.88 20.79 1.84
N ARG A 100 23.77 20.48 2.79
CA ARG A 100 25.01 21.22 3.05
C ARG A 100 26.20 20.77 2.19
N GLY A 101 26.01 19.83 1.27
CA GLY A 101 27.09 19.29 0.44
C GLY A 101 28.04 18.31 1.17
N GLU A 102 27.71 17.89 2.40
CA GLU A 102 28.53 17.00 3.23
C GLU A 102 28.39 15.52 2.80
N ARG A 103 28.65 15.22 1.53
CA ARG A 103 28.40 13.88 0.96
C ARG A 103 29.23 12.77 1.60
N GLY A 104 30.45 13.09 2.05
CA GLY A 104 31.28 12.16 2.81
C GLY A 104 30.65 11.73 4.14
N TYR A 105 30.03 12.67 4.86
CA TYR A 105 29.29 12.40 6.10
C TYR A 105 28.05 11.53 5.80
N ALA A 106 27.27 11.91 4.79
CA ALA A 106 26.10 11.13 4.37
C ALA A 106 26.49 9.69 3.97
N SER A 107 27.62 9.52 3.26
CA SER A 107 28.14 8.21 2.86
C SER A 107 28.54 7.33 4.04
N ARG A 108 29.17 7.91 5.08
CA ARG A 108 29.49 7.19 6.32
C ARG A 108 28.23 6.82 7.09
N THR A 109 27.24 7.72 7.13
CA THR A 109 25.94 7.46 7.78
C THR A 109 25.18 6.33 7.09
N VAL A 110 25.05 6.37 5.75
CA VAL A 110 24.44 5.27 4.96
C VAL A 110 25.17 3.96 5.20
N SER A 111 26.50 4.00 5.22
CA SER A 111 27.33 2.83 5.48
C SER A 111 27.10 2.24 6.88
N ALA A 112 27.03 3.08 7.91
CA ALA A 112 26.73 2.68 9.28
C ALA A 112 25.32 2.07 9.39
N LEU A 113 24.32 2.75 8.82
CA LEU A 113 22.94 2.25 8.79
C LEU A 113 22.84 0.89 8.10
N LEU A 114 23.49 0.72 6.95
CA LEU A 114 23.49 -0.55 6.22
C LEU A 114 24.21 -1.64 7.02
N THR A 115 25.34 -1.33 7.64
CA THR A 115 26.13 -2.29 8.43
C THR A 115 25.33 -2.74 9.65
N TRP A 116 24.70 -1.83 10.39
CA TRP A 116 23.86 -2.16 11.54
C TRP A 116 22.59 -2.90 11.14
N ALA A 117 21.94 -2.50 10.04
CA ALA A 117 20.79 -3.21 9.52
C ALA A 117 21.16 -4.65 9.18
N LEU A 118 22.25 -4.88 8.44
CA LEU A 118 22.72 -6.23 8.12
C LEU A 118 23.18 -7.00 9.36
N ALA A 119 23.87 -6.36 10.30
CA ALA A 119 24.32 -6.99 11.54
C ALA A 119 23.18 -7.45 12.44
N ALA A 120 22.02 -6.78 12.40
CA ALA A 120 20.82 -7.19 13.12
C ALA A 120 19.97 -8.22 12.34
N LEU A 121 19.76 -7.95 11.05
CA LEU A 121 18.82 -8.70 10.20
C LEU A 121 19.39 -10.04 9.72
N LEU A 122 20.70 -10.13 9.49
CA LEU A 122 21.33 -11.38 9.03
C LEU A 122 21.30 -12.46 10.12
N PRO A 123 21.70 -12.21 11.39
CA PRO A 123 21.55 -13.22 12.44
C PRO A 123 20.10 -13.59 12.70
N LEU A 124 19.16 -12.64 12.64
CA LEU A 124 17.73 -12.92 12.77
C LEU A 124 17.23 -13.85 11.66
N SER A 125 17.65 -13.59 10.42
CA SER A 125 17.34 -14.44 9.27
C SER A 125 17.91 -15.86 9.45
N LEU A 126 19.18 -15.98 9.84
CA LEU A 126 19.84 -17.27 10.06
C LEU A 126 19.21 -18.05 11.22
N LEU A 127 18.83 -17.37 12.31
CA LEU A 127 18.11 -17.98 13.43
C LEU A 127 16.75 -18.51 12.98
N GLY A 128 15.99 -17.73 12.22
CA GLY A 128 14.72 -18.18 11.66
C GLY A 128 14.88 -19.39 10.74
N ILE A 129 15.95 -19.43 9.93
CA ILE A 129 16.25 -20.58 9.05
C ILE A 129 16.53 -21.83 9.90
N GLY A 130 17.34 -21.69 10.96
CA GLY A 130 17.60 -22.80 11.90
C GLY A 130 16.34 -23.28 12.63
N LEU A 131 15.36 -22.39 12.83
CA LEU A 131 14.07 -22.69 13.45
C LEU A 131 12.94 -22.92 12.44
N ALA A 132 13.24 -23.07 11.14
CA ALA A 132 12.20 -23.09 10.11
C ALA A 132 11.23 -24.27 10.26
N ALA A 133 11.72 -25.45 10.66
CA ALA A 133 10.87 -26.62 10.90
C ALA A 133 9.88 -26.44 12.08
N PRO A 134 10.32 -26.06 13.31
CA PRO A 134 9.38 -25.78 14.40
C PRO A 134 8.48 -24.57 14.12
N LEU A 135 8.99 -23.52 13.46
CA LEU A 135 8.17 -22.38 13.04
C LEU A 135 7.11 -22.79 12.01
N GLY A 136 7.48 -23.63 11.03
CA GLY A 136 6.55 -24.16 10.04
C GLY A 136 5.39 -24.92 10.68
N ARG A 137 5.67 -25.75 11.70
CA ARG A 137 4.62 -26.42 12.49
C ARG A 137 3.76 -25.45 13.29
N LEU A 138 4.38 -24.46 13.93
CA LEU A 138 3.66 -23.46 14.72
C LEU A 138 2.70 -22.64 13.85
N ILE A 139 3.19 -22.18 12.70
CA ILE A 139 2.44 -21.36 11.73
C ILE A 139 1.34 -22.17 11.06
N ALA A 140 1.65 -23.41 10.65
CA ALA A 140 0.68 -24.28 10.00
C ALA A 140 -0.45 -24.71 10.94
N GLY A 141 -0.16 -24.93 12.23
CA GLY A 141 -1.16 -25.44 13.16
C GLY A 141 -1.80 -26.75 12.65
N PRO A 142 -3.13 -26.90 12.76
CA PRO A 142 -3.88 -28.06 12.26
C PRO A 142 -4.21 -27.99 10.75
N HIS A 143 -3.78 -26.96 10.01
CA HIS A 143 -4.15 -26.76 8.61
C HIS A 143 -3.52 -27.78 7.65
N GLY A 144 -4.30 -28.15 6.63
CA GLY A 144 -3.84 -28.96 5.51
C GLY A 144 -3.44 -30.40 5.88
N PRO A 145 -2.92 -31.16 4.92
CA PRO A 145 -2.56 -32.56 5.18
C PRO A 145 -1.45 -32.67 6.22
N LEU A 146 -1.72 -33.49 7.25
CA LEU A 146 -0.79 -33.76 8.35
C LEU A 146 0.58 -34.18 7.82
N GLY A 147 1.61 -33.52 8.31
CA GLY A 147 2.99 -33.75 7.89
C GLY A 147 3.39 -32.98 6.64
N VAL A 148 2.57 -32.91 5.58
CA VAL A 148 2.96 -32.27 4.32
C VAL A 148 2.92 -30.76 4.40
N TYR A 149 1.78 -30.18 4.81
CA TYR A 149 1.62 -28.72 4.81
C TYR A 149 2.61 -28.02 5.77
N PRO A 150 2.79 -28.47 7.04
CA PRO A 150 3.79 -27.88 7.94
C PRO A 150 5.24 -27.98 7.42
N GLN A 151 5.58 -29.08 6.74
CA GLN A 151 6.90 -29.25 6.13
C GLN A 151 7.10 -28.29 4.95
N LEU A 152 6.06 -28.07 4.14
CA LEU A 152 6.11 -27.14 3.03
C LEU A 152 6.27 -25.69 3.51
N VAL A 153 5.51 -25.27 4.54
CA VAL A 153 5.69 -23.97 5.19
C VAL A 153 7.13 -23.82 5.71
N GLY A 154 7.65 -24.84 6.41
CA GLY A 154 9.03 -24.85 6.87
C GLY A 154 10.05 -24.72 5.73
N HIS A 155 9.80 -25.38 4.60
CA HIS A 155 10.66 -25.27 3.42
C HIS A 155 10.64 -23.86 2.81
N PHE A 156 9.45 -23.26 2.66
CA PHE A 156 9.33 -21.90 2.16
C PHE A 156 9.95 -20.88 3.12
N LEU A 157 9.87 -21.08 4.44
CA LEU A 157 10.57 -20.23 5.40
C LEU A 157 12.09 -20.22 5.16
N ILE A 158 12.71 -21.37 4.91
CA ILE A 158 14.14 -21.44 4.58
C ILE A 158 14.46 -20.59 3.33
N LEU A 159 13.57 -20.61 2.34
CA LEU A 159 13.77 -19.88 1.08
C LEU A 159 13.45 -18.39 1.20
N PHE A 160 12.50 -17.99 2.06
CA PHE A 160 12.03 -16.61 2.18
C PHE A 160 12.70 -15.80 3.29
N LEU A 161 13.17 -16.42 4.37
CA LEU A 161 13.87 -15.69 5.43
C LEU A 161 15.16 -14.97 4.96
N PRO A 162 15.92 -15.42 3.94
CA PRO A 162 16.99 -14.63 3.33
C PRO A 162 16.55 -13.28 2.76
N GLN A 163 15.25 -13.06 2.54
CA GLN A 163 14.70 -11.78 2.10
C GLN A 163 14.83 -10.68 3.15
N ILE A 164 14.86 -11.02 4.45
CA ILE A 164 14.92 -10.06 5.57
C ILE A 164 16.11 -9.08 5.44
N PRO A 165 17.37 -9.53 5.28
CA PRO A 165 18.49 -8.60 5.07
C PRO A 165 18.38 -7.83 3.75
N LEU A 166 17.83 -8.42 2.68
CA LEU A 166 17.63 -7.75 1.38
C LEU A 166 16.65 -6.58 1.50
N TYR A 167 15.57 -6.78 2.26
CA TYR A 167 14.63 -5.73 2.61
C TYR A 167 15.32 -4.58 3.37
N GLY A 168 16.15 -4.89 4.36
CA GLY A 168 16.97 -3.88 5.04
C GLY A 168 17.85 -3.07 4.08
N VAL A 169 18.51 -3.74 3.13
CA VAL A 169 19.29 -3.08 2.06
C VAL A 169 18.38 -2.16 1.23
N ALA A 170 17.25 -2.67 0.73
CA ALA A 170 16.33 -1.91 -0.11
C ALA A 170 15.86 -0.62 0.59
N VAL A 171 15.54 -0.68 1.88
CA VAL A 171 15.11 0.49 2.66
C VAL A 171 16.22 1.52 2.80
N VAL A 172 17.42 1.12 3.25
CA VAL A 172 18.53 2.05 3.47
C VAL A 172 18.94 2.74 2.16
N LEU A 173 19.06 1.97 1.07
CA LEU A 173 19.43 2.52 -0.24
C LEU A 173 18.34 3.45 -0.79
N SER A 174 17.07 3.09 -0.63
CA SER A 174 15.95 3.93 -1.03
C SER A 174 15.94 5.25 -0.25
N ALA A 175 16.14 5.19 1.07
CA ALA A 175 16.21 6.38 1.92
C ALA A 175 17.37 7.30 1.54
N ALA A 176 18.55 6.73 1.22
CA ALA A 176 19.71 7.51 0.75
C ALA A 176 19.42 8.25 -0.56
N LEU A 177 18.79 7.58 -1.52
CA LEU A 177 18.41 8.18 -2.80
C LEU A 177 17.31 9.24 -2.63
N GLN A 178 16.30 8.98 -1.81
CA GLN A 178 15.22 9.94 -1.54
C GLN A 178 15.73 11.19 -0.83
N ALA A 179 16.63 11.04 0.15
CA ALA A 179 17.30 12.16 0.83
C ALA A 179 18.15 13.00 -0.13
N ASP A 180 18.72 12.38 -1.17
CA ASP A 180 19.45 13.03 -2.26
C ASP A 180 18.53 13.56 -3.38
N ARG A 181 17.20 13.61 -3.16
CA ARG A 181 16.17 14.02 -4.14
C ARG A 181 16.13 13.18 -5.43
N ARG A 182 16.62 11.94 -5.39
CA ARG A 182 16.59 10.97 -6.51
C ARG A 182 15.44 9.97 -6.32
N PHE A 183 14.24 10.39 -6.65
CA PHE A 183 13.01 9.61 -6.39
C PHE A 183 12.73 8.51 -7.42
N LEU A 184 13.28 8.61 -8.64
CA LEU A 184 12.94 7.70 -9.75
C LEU A 184 13.39 6.26 -9.49
N ALA A 185 14.63 6.05 -9.05
CA ALA A 185 15.15 4.70 -8.82
C ALA A 185 14.39 3.96 -7.71
N PRO A 186 14.11 4.56 -6.53
CA PRO A 186 13.22 3.98 -5.53
C PRO A 186 11.80 3.72 -6.04
N ALA A 187 11.26 4.56 -6.94
CA ALA A 187 9.93 4.37 -7.52
C ALA A 187 9.87 3.19 -8.52
N ILE A 188 10.95 2.92 -9.26
CA ILE A 188 11.03 1.81 -10.23
C ILE A 188 11.33 0.45 -9.56
N ALA A 189 11.98 0.43 -8.40
CA ALA A 189 12.41 -0.82 -7.79
C ALA A 189 11.25 -1.83 -7.53
N PRO A 190 10.07 -1.42 -7.01
CA PRO A 190 8.92 -2.33 -6.86
C PRO A 190 8.38 -2.88 -8.18
N LEU A 191 8.46 -2.11 -9.27
CA LEU A 191 8.06 -2.55 -10.61
C LEU A 191 8.97 -3.70 -11.09
N LEU A 192 10.30 -3.52 -10.98
CA LEU A 192 11.27 -4.55 -11.39
C LEU A 192 11.15 -5.82 -10.55
N SER A 193 10.95 -5.68 -9.24
CA SER A 193 10.64 -6.81 -8.36
C SER A 193 9.37 -7.54 -8.81
N SER A 194 8.30 -6.80 -9.13
CA SER A 194 7.04 -7.40 -9.55
C SER A 194 7.17 -8.16 -10.87
N LEU A 195 7.97 -7.65 -11.83
CA LEU A 195 8.26 -8.35 -13.08
C LEU A 195 8.97 -9.69 -12.87
N VAL A 196 9.98 -9.73 -11.99
CA VAL A 196 10.68 -10.98 -11.65
C VAL A 196 9.72 -11.98 -11.00
N MET A 197 8.84 -11.51 -10.11
CA MET A 197 7.84 -12.37 -9.46
C MET A 197 6.79 -12.89 -10.44
N VAL A 198 6.28 -12.05 -11.35
CA VAL A 198 5.39 -12.49 -12.45
C VAL A 198 6.07 -13.57 -13.28
N GLY A 199 7.33 -13.35 -13.71
CA GLY A 199 8.10 -14.35 -14.45
C GLY A 199 8.27 -15.66 -13.68
N THR A 200 8.49 -15.58 -12.37
CA THR A 200 8.59 -16.76 -11.48
C THR A 200 7.27 -17.53 -11.44
N TYR A 201 6.15 -16.85 -11.25
CA TYR A 201 4.84 -17.47 -11.17
C TYR A 201 4.41 -18.10 -12.50
N LEU A 202 4.71 -17.45 -13.63
CA LEU A 202 4.48 -18.01 -14.95
C LEU A 202 5.37 -19.23 -15.23
N ALA A 203 6.65 -19.16 -14.87
CA ALA A 203 7.56 -20.31 -14.99
C ALA A 203 7.07 -21.50 -14.14
N PHE A 204 6.63 -21.24 -12.91
CA PHE A 204 6.01 -22.26 -12.06
C PHE A 204 4.77 -22.88 -12.71
N GLY A 205 3.84 -22.06 -13.22
CA GLY A 205 2.61 -22.56 -13.85
C GLY A 205 2.84 -23.37 -15.13
N VAL A 206 3.96 -23.15 -15.84
CA VAL A 206 4.35 -23.98 -17.00
C VAL A 206 5.00 -25.29 -16.56
N LEU A 207 5.79 -25.27 -15.47
CA LEU A 207 6.49 -26.45 -14.96
C LEU A 207 5.56 -27.42 -14.25
N ASP A 208 4.52 -26.91 -13.59
CA ASP A 208 3.64 -27.70 -12.73
C ASP A 208 2.19 -27.18 -12.76
N PRO A 209 1.46 -27.40 -13.88
CA PRO A 209 0.13 -26.84 -14.08
C PRO A 209 -0.89 -27.28 -13.03
N ASP A 210 -0.75 -28.50 -12.52
CA ASP A 210 -1.72 -29.13 -11.62
C ASP A 210 -1.39 -28.91 -10.13
N ALA A 211 -0.16 -28.52 -9.78
CA ALA A 211 0.27 -28.36 -8.38
C ALA A 211 -0.47 -27.27 -7.60
N GLY A 212 -1.12 -26.32 -8.29
CA GLY A 212 -2.01 -25.35 -7.64
C GLY A 212 -3.30 -25.97 -7.10
N SER A 213 -3.70 -27.13 -7.63
CA SER A 213 -4.93 -27.84 -7.26
C SER A 213 -4.70 -29.01 -6.29
N ASP A 214 -3.50 -29.61 -6.33
CA ASP A 214 -3.13 -30.71 -5.44
C ASP A 214 -1.69 -30.53 -4.93
N ILE A 215 -1.54 -30.34 -3.62
CA ILE A 215 -0.23 -30.21 -2.97
C ILE A 215 0.64 -31.47 -3.11
N TRP A 216 0.04 -32.64 -3.34
CA TRP A 216 0.76 -33.92 -3.44
C TRP A 216 1.49 -34.09 -4.77
N THR A 217 1.07 -33.38 -5.83
CA THR A 217 1.73 -33.43 -7.15
C THR A 217 2.95 -32.51 -7.22
N LEU A 218 3.12 -31.61 -6.24
CA LEU A 218 4.16 -30.60 -6.22
C LEU A 218 5.58 -31.20 -6.28
N THR A 219 6.27 -30.98 -7.40
CA THR A 219 7.64 -31.46 -7.54
C THR A 219 8.64 -30.62 -6.74
N ALA A 220 9.78 -31.22 -6.37
CA ALA A 220 10.86 -30.50 -5.68
C ALA A 220 11.42 -29.34 -6.52
N HIS A 221 11.48 -29.50 -7.85
CA HIS A 221 11.97 -28.46 -8.76
C HIS A 221 11.00 -27.26 -8.80
N SER A 222 9.70 -27.50 -8.95
CA SER A 222 8.67 -26.44 -8.96
C SER A 222 8.68 -25.64 -7.66
N ARG A 223 8.80 -26.34 -6.53
CA ARG A 223 8.93 -25.71 -5.19
C ARG A 223 10.15 -24.80 -5.08
N LEU A 224 11.31 -25.22 -5.59
CA LEU A 224 12.52 -24.42 -5.60
C LEU A 224 12.40 -23.22 -6.54
N VAL A 225 11.81 -23.38 -7.72
CA VAL A 225 11.56 -22.27 -8.66
C VAL A 225 10.68 -21.21 -8.01
N LEU A 226 9.57 -21.61 -7.39
CA LEU A 226 8.66 -20.70 -6.71
C LEU A 226 9.34 -20.00 -5.54
N GLY A 227 10.06 -20.76 -4.71
CA GLY A 227 10.76 -20.26 -3.53
C GLY A 227 11.91 -19.29 -3.86
N LEU A 228 12.87 -19.74 -4.66
CA LEU A 228 14.03 -18.95 -5.06
C LEU A 228 13.64 -17.78 -5.95
N GLY A 229 12.66 -17.94 -6.85
CA GLY A 229 12.21 -16.85 -7.72
C GLY A 229 11.49 -15.72 -6.95
N THR A 230 10.76 -16.06 -5.89
CA THR A 230 10.20 -15.05 -4.96
C THR A 230 11.31 -14.25 -4.28
N THR A 231 12.32 -14.94 -3.75
CA THR A 231 13.48 -14.30 -3.12
C THR A 231 14.32 -13.52 -4.13
N ALA A 232 14.39 -13.97 -5.39
CA ALA A 232 15.01 -13.21 -6.49
C ALA A 232 14.24 -11.92 -6.80
N GLY A 233 12.90 -11.91 -6.67
CA GLY A 233 12.09 -10.71 -6.74
C GLY A 233 12.50 -9.67 -5.69
N VAL A 234 12.60 -10.09 -4.43
CA VAL A 234 13.08 -9.21 -3.35
C VAL A 234 14.55 -8.81 -3.52
N ALA A 235 15.39 -9.71 -4.02
CA ALA A 235 16.76 -9.37 -4.39
C ALA A 235 16.78 -8.29 -5.47
N MET A 236 15.91 -8.37 -6.47
CA MET A 236 15.79 -7.34 -7.50
C MET A 236 15.39 -5.98 -6.92
N LEU A 237 14.44 -5.95 -5.97
CA LEU A 237 14.03 -4.74 -5.24
C LEU A 237 15.22 -4.03 -4.58
N ALA A 238 16.15 -4.79 -3.98
CA ALA A 238 17.31 -4.26 -3.28
C ALA A 238 18.48 -3.93 -4.23
N LEU A 239 18.85 -4.89 -5.08
CA LEU A 239 20.07 -4.85 -5.88
C LEU A 239 19.96 -3.85 -7.04
N CYS A 240 18.76 -3.60 -7.58
CA CYS A 240 18.59 -2.60 -8.65
C CYS A 240 18.90 -1.17 -8.19
N LEU A 241 18.91 -0.90 -6.88
CA LEU A 241 19.23 0.40 -6.30
C LEU A 241 20.75 0.64 -6.19
N LEU A 242 21.56 -0.42 -6.14
CA LEU A 242 23.03 -0.31 -5.99
C LEU A 242 23.68 0.53 -7.09
N PRO A 243 23.38 0.34 -8.39
CA PRO A 243 23.91 1.19 -9.44
C PRO A 243 23.52 2.66 -9.27
N ALA A 244 22.27 2.94 -8.86
CA ALA A 244 21.79 4.31 -8.66
C ALA A 244 22.52 5.00 -7.50
N VAL A 245 22.74 4.29 -6.39
CA VAL A 245 23.48 4.79 -5.23
C VAL A 245 24.95 5.05 -5.57
N ARG A 246 25.59 4.15 -6.34
CA ARG A 246 26.97 4.35 -6.82
C ARG A 246 27.09 5.54 -7.77
N ARG A 247 26.17 5.70 -8.73
CA ARG A 247 26.13 6.87 -9.63
C ARG A 247 25.83 8.17 -8.90
N ALA A 248 25.12 8.09 -7.78
CA ALA A 248 24.95 9.23 -6.90
C ALA A 248 26.25 9.55 -6.14
N GLY A 249 27.29 8.71 -6.15
CA GLY A 249 28.58 9.01 -5.50
C GLY A 249 28.62 8.64 -4.02
N PHE A 250 27.65 7.85 -3.52
CA PHE A 250 27.78 7.23 -2.20
C PHE A 250 28.81 6.10 -2.26
N ARG A 251 29.77 6.13 -1.33
CA ARG A 251 30.78 5.10 -1.12
C ARG A 251 30.34 4.22 0.05
N ILE A 252 29.78 3.06 -0.26
CA ILE A 252 29.35 2.08 0.74
C ILE A 252 30.57 1.31 1.23
N ARG A 253 30.90 1.42 2.52
CA ARG A 253 31.96 0.64 3.17
C ARG A 253 31.49 0.17 4.55
N PRO A 254 31.61 -1.12 4.91
CA PRO A 254 31.19 -1.58 6.23
C PRO A 254 31.81 -0.75 7.37
N THR A 255 30.98 -0.21 8.26
CA THR A 255 31.41 0.57 9.43
C THR A 255 30.36 0.46 10.54
N PHE A 256 30.79 0.27 11.79
CA PHE A 256 29.89 0.21 12.95
C PHE A 256 29.78 1.54 13.71
N THR A 257 30.60 2.52 13.37
CA THR A 257 30.63 3.82 14.04
C THR A 257 29.53 4.72 13.48
N PHE A 258 28.60 5.11 14.35
CA PHE A 258 27.70 6.24 14.09
C PHE A 258 28.35 7.53 14.54
N GLU A 259 28.21 8.58 13.75
CA GLU A 259 28.67 9.91 14.16
C GLU A 259 27.81 10.44 15.33
N PRO A 260 28.39 11.24 16.25
CA PRO A 260 27.71 11.64 17.48
C PRO A 260 26.37 12.34 17.23
N GLY A 261 25.32 11.94 17.97
CA GLY A 261 23.99 12.59 17.93
C GLY A 261 22.90 11.80 17.20
N VAL A 262 23.27 10.88 16.31
CA VAL A 262 22.34 10.07 15.48
C VAL A 262 21.38 9.21 16.33
N ALA A 263 21.88 8.59 17.40
CA ALA A 263 21.10 7.69 18.25
C ALA A 263 20.00 8.40 19.08
N ARG A 264 20.23 9.67 19.48
CA ARG A 264 19.27 10.44 20.29
C ARG A 264 18.08 10.90 19.45
N GLN A 265 18.33 11.28 18.19
CA GLN A 265 17.31 11.75 17.25
C GLN A 265 16.47 10.59 16.68
N ALA A 266 17.08 9.42 16.44
CA ALA A 266 16.39 8.20 16.03
C ALA A 266 15.34 7.73 17.06
N ARG A 267 15.68 7.82 18.34
CA ARG A 267 14.87 7.29 19.45
C ARG A 267 13.59 8.08 19.73
N HIS A 268 13.53 9.37 19.42
CA HIS A 268 12.35 10.21 19.68
C HIS A 268 11.30 10.18 18.54
N LEU A 269 11.73 9.97 17.29
CA LEU A 269 10.82 9.90 16.13
C LEU A 269 10.24 8.49 15.90
N ALA A 270 10.95 7.43 16.32
CA ALA A 270 10.57 6.05 16.01
C ALA A 270 9.39 5.52 16.85
N VAL A 271 9.23 5.94 18.10
CA VAL A 271 8.36 5.21 19.06
C VAL A 271 6.88 5.21 18.65
N ALA A 272 6.32 6.34 18.19
CA ALA A 272 4.90 6.41 17.85
C ALA A 272 4.55 5.63 16.56
N GLY A 273 5.39 5.75 15.52
CA GLY A 273 5.21 5.04 14.25
C GLY A 273 5.48 3.54 14.36
N VAL A 274 6.53 3.15 15.10
CA VAL A 274 6.87 1.75 15.37
C VAL A 274 5.72 1.06 16.10
N VAL A 275 5.14 1.69 17.13
CA VAL A 275 4.04 1.08 17.89
C VAL A 275 2.80 0.86 17.03
N THR A 276 2.45 1.81 16.15
CA THR A 276 1.33 1.61 15.21
C THR A 276 1.59 0.48 14.22
N LEU A 277 2.82 0.35 13.74
CA LEU A 277 3.21 -0.71 12.81
C LEU A 277 3.26 -2.08 13.48
N ILE A 278 3.74 -2.15 14.73
CA ILE A 278 3.72 -3.40 15.51
C ILE A 278 2.27 -3.85 15.72
N ALA A 279 1.37 -2.95 16.10
CA ALA A 279 -0.05 -3.31 16.29
C ALA A 279 -0.70 -3.81 14.99
N GLN A 280 -0.41 -3.15 13.86
CA GLN A 280 -0.86 -3.59 12.54
C GLN A 280 -0.32 -4.99 12.19
N ASN A 281 1.00 -5.17 12.30
CA ASN A 281 1.64 -6.43 11.94
C ASN A 281 1.23 -7.57 12.87
N PHE A 282 0.95 -7.28 14.15
CA PHE A 282 0.37 -8.24 15.07
C PHE A 282 -1.00 -8.73 14.60
N ALA A 283 -1.88 -7.82 14.16
CA ALA A 283 -3.18 -8.20 13.59
C ALA A 283 -3.03 -9.01 12.30
N VAL A 284 -2.12 -8.60 11.40
CA VAL A 284 -1.84 -9.31 10.13
C VAL A 284 -1.28 -10.72 10.36
N LEU A 285 -0.35 -10.90 11.31
CA LEU A 285 0.11 -12.23 11.72
C LEU A 285 -1.02 -13.02 12.36
N GLY A 286 -1.87 -12.35 13.15
CA GLY A 286 -3.09 -12.92 13.70
C GLY A 286 -3.99 -13.53 12.63
N VAL A 287 -4.16 -12.87 11.48
CA VAL A 287 -4.89 -13.44 10.33
C VAL A 287 -4.30 -14.77 9.90
N VAL A 288 -2.98 -14.86 9.70
CA VAL A 288 -2.30 -16.12 9.30
C VAL A 288 -2.57 -17.24 10.30
N PHE A 289 -2.43 -16.97 11.60
CA PHE A 289 -2.68 -17.97 12.63
C PHE A 289 -4.17 -18.35 12.71
N LEU A 290 -5.07 -17.38 12.65
CA LEU A 290 -6.51 -17.65 12.75
C LEU A 290 -7.01 -18.46 11.55
N THR A 291 -6.58 -18.15 10.32
CA THR A 291 -6.96 -18.96 9.14
C THR A 291 -6.40 -20.36 9.23
N ASN A 292 -5.14 -20.52 9.62
CA ASN A 292 -4.52 -21.85 9.69
C ASN A 292 -5.10 -22.71 10.84
N TYR A 293 -5.53 -22.11 11.96
CA TYR A 293 -6.06 -22.88 13.10
C TYR A 293 -7.56 -23.17 13.00
N ALA A 294 -8.33 -22.32 12.33
CA ALA A 294 -9.79 -22.39 12.34
C ALA A 294 -10.43 -22.62 10.98
N ASP A 295 -9.66 -22.60 9.88
CA ASP A 295 -10.12 -23.01 8.55
C ASP A 295 -9.22 -24.12 7.98
N PRO A 296 -9.48 -25.39 8.33
CA PRO A 296 -8.68 -26.52 7.87
C PRO A 296 -8.87 -26.82 6.37
N SER A 297 -9.88 -26.21 5.72
CA SER A 297 -10.31 -26.49 4.35
C SER A 297 -9.31 -26.05 3.27
N GLY A 298 -8.35 -25.21 3.62
CA GLY A 298 -7.42 -24.61 2.65
C GLY A 298 -7.97 -23.34 1.98
N GLY A 299 -7.08 -22.43 1.62
CA GLY A 299 -7.32 -21.31 0.70
C GLY A 299 -7.73 -19.97 1.31
N ALA A 300 -8.23 -19.96 2.55
CA ALA A 300 -8.77 -18.74 3.17
C ALA A 300 -7.72 -17.62 3.30
N LEU A 301 -6.46 -17.94 3.62
CA LEU A 301 -5.41 -16.92 3.73
C LEU A 301 -5.11 -16.28 2.37
N THR A 302 -5.02 -17.09 1.33
CA THR A 302 -4.75 -16.62 -0.03
C THR A 302 -5.92 -15.79 -0.56
N VAL A 303 -7.16 -16.26 -0.36
CA VAL A 303 -8.35 -15.51 -0.78
C VAL A 303 -8.53 -14.21 0.01
N TYR A 304 -8.18 -14.19 1.30
CA TYR A 304 -8.06 -12.95 2.07
C TYR A 304 -7.04 -12.00 1.43
N ASN A 305 -5.86 -12.48 1.05
CA ASN A 305 -4.83 -11.64 0.43
C ASN A 305 -5.28 -11.07 -0.93
N PHE A 306 -6.01 -11.85 -1.73
CA PHE A 306 -6.62 -11.36 -2.98
C PHE A 306 -7.67 -10.28 -2.70
N SER A 307 -8.57 -10.52 -1.74
CA SER A 307 -9.57 -9.55 -1.29
C SER A 307 -8.92 -8.25 -0.81
N TRP A 308 -7.85 -8.36 0.00
CA TRP A 308 -7.07 -7.25 0.50
C TRP A 308 -6.38 -6.45 -0.61
N ALA A 309 -5.82 -7.13 -1.61
CA ALA A 309 -5.20 -6.47 -2.76
C ALA A 309 -6.21 -5.61 -3.55
N VAL A 310 -7.43 -6.14 -3.76
CA VAL A 310 -8.51 -5.40 -4.42
C VAL A 310 -9.02 -4.25 -3.55
N TYR A 311 -9.20 -4.49 -2.25
CA TYR A 311 -9.60 -3.47 -1.26
C TYR A 311 -8.67 -2.25 -1.25
N LEU A 312 -7.37 -2.45 -1.44
CA LEU A 312 -6.41 -1.36 -1.47
C LEU A 312 -6.49 -0.48 -2.72
N LEU A 313 -7.07 -0.96 -3.84
CA LEU A 313 -7.08 -0.21 -5.10
C LEU A 313 -7.85 1.12 -5.00
N PRO A 314 -9.12 1.17 -4.55
CA PRO A 314 -9.84 2.44 -4.43
C PRO A 314 -9.19 3.38 -3.42
N TYR A 315 -8.67 2.84 -2.30
CA TYR A 315 -7.92 3.63 -1.32
C TYR A 315 -6.68 4.28 -1.96
N ALA A 316 -5.89 3.49 -2.68
CA ALA A 316 -4.65 3.91 -3.28
C ALA A 316 -4.85 4.98 -4.37
N VAL A 317 -5.92 4.88 -5.15
CA VAL A 317 -6.22 5.76 -6.30
C VAL A 317 -7.01 7.00 -5.87
N LEU A 318 -8.02 6.86 -5.02
CA LEU A 318 -8.94 7.95 -4.70
C LEU A 318 -8.54 8.70 -3.42
N VAL A 319 -8.08 8.00 -2.39
CA VAL A 319 -7.87 8.59 -1.06
C VAL A 319 -6.46 9.12 -0.87
N VAL A 320 -5.43 8.34 -1.21
CA VAL A 320 -4.02 8.71 -0.95
C VAL A 320 -3.61 10.03 -1.61
N PRO A 321 -3.96 10.33 -2.89
CA PRO A 321 -3.60 11.60 -3.50
C PRO A 321 -4.26 12.82 -2.81
N LEU A 322 -5.52 12.68 -2.39
CA LEU A 322 -6.24 13.71 -1.63
C LEU A 322 -5.58 13.94 -0.27
N ALA A 323 -5.29 12.86 0.47
CA ALA A 323 -4.66 12.97 1.79
C ALA A 323 -3.23 13.55 1.72
N THR A 324 -2.47 13.21 0.67
CA THR A 324 -1.09 13.68 0.49
C THR A 324 -1.04 15.16 0.13
N SER A 325 -1.87 15.59 -0.83
CA SER A 325 -1.95 17.00 -1.24
C SER A 325 -2.50 17.90 -0.12
N ALA A 326 -3.48 17.42 0.63
CA ALA A 326 -4.02 18.16 1.76
C ALA A 326 -3.02 18.31 2.90
N PHE A 327 -2.20 17.29 3.17
CA PHE A 327 -1.19 17.36 4.24
C PHE A 327 -0.18 18.49 4.05
N THR A 328 0.28 18.75 2.82
CA THR A 328 1.19 19.86 2.55
C THR A 328 0.56 21.23 2.80
N ASP A 329 -0.72 21.39 2.46
CA ASP A 329 -1.48 22.63 2.73
C ASP A 329 -1.73 22.79 4.24
N PHE A 330 -2.06 21.69 4.93
CA PHE A 330 -2.27 21.66 6.38
C PHE A 330 -1.02 22.05 7.18
N ALA A 331 0.14 21.52 6.81
CA ALA A 331 1.41 21.86 7.47
C ALA A 331 1.73 23.35 7.30
N ALA A 332 1.61 23.89 6.09
CA ALA A 332 1.87 25.30 5.81
C ALA A 332 0.93 26.26 6.57
N ARG A 333 -0.38 25.93 6.63
CA ARG A 333 -1.37 26.76 7.34
C ARG A 333 -1.29 26.66 8.86
N ALA A 334 -0.89 25.48 9.37
CA ALA A 334 -0.62 25.31 10.80
C ALA A 334 0.57 26.18 11.24
N ASP A 335 1.64 26.22 10.42
CA ASP A 335 2.83 27.03 10.70
C ASP A 335 2.56 28.55 10.56
N SER A 336 1.69 28.96 9.63
CA SER A 336 1.35 30.39 9.43
C SER A 336 0.32 30.94 10.42
N GLY A 337 -0.29 30.10 11.25
CA GLY A 337 -1.30 30.50 12.25
C GLY A 337 -2.70 30.78 11.68
N ASP A 338 -2.97 30.52 10.39
CA ASP A 338 -4.29 30.66 9.77
C ASP A 338 -5.23 29.52 10.17
N MET A 339 -5.74 29.59 11.41
CA MET A 339 -6.62 28.56 11.97
C MET A 339 -8.00 28.49 11.29
N TYR A 340 -8.46 29.57 10.67
CA TYR A 340 -9.73 29.58 9.94
C TYR A 340 -9.58 28.82 8.62
N GLY A 341 -8.58 29.19 7.81
CA GLY A 341 -8.26 28.50 6.56
C GLY A 341 -7.85 27.05 6.79
N TYR A 342 -7.16 26.74 7.89
CA TYR A 342 -6.85 25.38 8.29
C TYR A 342 -8.10 24.53 8.54
N ARG A 343 -9.05 25.02 9.37
CA ARG A 343 -10.30 24.29 9.66
C ARG A 343 -11.19 24.12 8.45
N ALA A 344 -11.32 25.17 7.62
CA ALA A 344 -12.10 25.11 6.38
C ALA A 344 -11.49 24.13 5.37
N GLY A 345 -10.16 24.12 5.25
CA GLY A 345 -9.42 23.16 4.42
C GLY A 345 -9.68 21.72 4.86
N ILE A 346 -9.54 21.42 6.16
CA ILE A 346 -9.79 20.07 6.67
C ILE A 346 -11.25 19.65 6.46
N ALA A 347 -12.22 20.55 6.66
CA ALA A 347 -13.63 20.24 6.42
C ALA A 347 -13.89 19.85 4.96
N ALA A 348 -13.36 20.62 4.01
CA ALA A 348 -13.49 20.33 2.59
C ALA A 348 -12.78 19.03 2.20
N THR A 349 -11.55 18.81 2.66
CA THR A 349 -10.81 17.58 2.35
C THR A 349 -11.47 16.35 2.98
N THR A 350 -11.99 16.45 4.21
CA THR A 350 -12.65 15.32 4.88
C THR A 350 -13.91 14.90 4.13
N ARG A 351 -14.69 15.86 3.63
CA ARG A 351 -15.87 15.59 2.81
C ARG A 351 -15.51 15.00 1.45
N ALA A 352 -14.48 15.53 0.78
CA ALA A 352 -13.97 14.97 -0.47
C ALA A 352 -13.46 13.52 -0.30
N VAL A 353 -12.70 13.25 0.77
CA VAL A 353 -12.21 11.90 1.11
C VAL A 353 -13.37 10.98 1.45
N LEU A 354 -14.39 11.45 2.18
CA LEU A 354 -15.58 10.68 2.47
C LEU A 354 -16.32 10.25 1.19
N LEU A 355 -16.58 11.20 0.27
CA LEU A 355 -17.23 10.89 -1.02
C LEU A 355 -16.40 9.93 -1.87
N ALA A 356 -15.09 10.16 -1.96
CA ALA A 356 -14.16 9.28 -2.66
C ALA A 356 -14.18 7.85 -2.08
N THR A 357 -14.29 7.74 -0.76
CA THR A 357 -14.31 6.46 -0.07
C THR A 357 -15.66 5.76 -0.21
N CYS A 358 -16.77 6.49 -0.18
CA CYS A 358 -18.10 5.96 -0.50
C CYS A 358 -18.14 5.41 -1.93
N ALA A 359 -17.55 6.11 -2.91
CA ALA A 359 -17.43 5.61 -4.28
C ALA A 359 -16.56 4.34 -4.34
N GLY A 360 -15.45 4.31 -3.61
CA GLY A 360 -14.59 3.12 -3.51
C GLY A 360 -15.29 1.91 -2.89
N ALA A 361 -16.06 2.11 -1.82
CA ALA A 361 -16.84 1.05 -1.19
C ALA A 361 -17.95 0.53 -2.13
N ALA A 362 -18.60 1.43 -2.89
CA ALA A 362 -19.58 1.05 -3.89
C ALA A 362 -18.96 0.24 -5.05
N LEU A 363 -17.76 0.62 -5.49
CA LEU A 363 -16.99 -0.15 -6.48
C LEU A 363 -16.66 -1.54 -5.97
N LEU A 364 -16.16 -1.66 -4.73
CA LEU A 364 -15.88 -2.98 -4.14
C LEU A 364 -17.14 -3.86 -4.07
N ALA A 365 -18.30 -3.27 -3.76
CA ALA A 365 -19.55 -4.00 -3.71
C ALA A 365 -20.08 -4.41 -5.10
N ALA A 366 -19.99 -3.53 -6.08
CA ALA A 366 -20.39 -3.81 -7.46
C ALA A 366 -19.49 -4.86 -8.13
N GLU A 367 -18.19 -4.79 -7.87
CA GLU A 367 -17.16 -5.63 -8.49
C GLU A 367 -16.88 -6.94 -7.74
N ALA A 368 -17.56 -7.18 -6.62
CA ALA A 368 -17.27 -8.29 -5.71
C ALA A 368 -17.16 -9.64 -6.43
N TRP A 369 -18.17 -10.02 -7.21
CA TRP A 369 -18.18 -11.27 -7.96
C TRP A 369 -17.39 -11.22 -9.28
N PRO A 370 -17.53 -10.20 -10.15
CA PRO A 370 -16.74 -10.14 -11.38
C PRO A 370 -15.24 -10.21 -11.09
N THR A 371 -14.77 -9.51 -10.06
CA THR A 371 -13.37 -9.57 -9.65
C THR A 371 -13.05 -10.91 -9.01
N ALA A 372 -13.90 -11.46 -8.14
CA ALA A 372 -13.66 -12.77 -7.55
C ALA A 372 -13.51 -13.88 -8.60
N SER A 373 -14.34 -13.89 -9.65
CA SER A 373 -14.28 -14.86 -10.76
C SER A 373 -13.02 -14.72 -11.63
N LEU A 374 -12.32 -13.58 -11.58
CA LEU A 374 -11.00 -13.43 -12.19
C LEU A 374 -9.91 -14.08 -11.36
N PHE A 375 -10.01 -14.03 -10.03
CA PHE A 375 -8.99 -14.58 -9.13
C PHE A 375 -9.18 -16.06 -8.82
N ILE A 376 -10.43 -16.51 -8.73
CA ILE A 376 -10.81 -17.86 -8.31
C ILE A 376 -11.45 -18.58 -9.50
N ALA A 377 -10.75 -19.59 -10.00
CA ALA A 377 -11.24 -20.40 -11.10
C ALA A 377 -12.22 -21.48 -10.59
N PRO A 378 -13.27 -21.83 -11.35
CA PRO A 378 -14.16 -22.93 -10.98
C PRO A 378 -13.40 -24.26 -10.83
N GLY A 379 -13.77 -25.06 -9.82
CA GLY A 379 -13.28 -26.44 -9.64
C GLY A 379 -12.12 -26.64 -8.66
N GLY A 380 -11.57 -25.57 -8.07
CA GLY A 380 -10.43 -25.63 -7.14
C GLY A 380 -10.79 -25.70 -5.64
N GLY A 381 -11.94 -26.25 -5.27
CA GLY A 381 -12.38 -26.44 -3.88
C GLY A 381 -12.86 -25.18 -3.13
N THR A 382 -12.36 -23.99 -3.50
CA THR A 382 -12.85 -22.69 -3.00
C THR A 382 -13.69 -21.99 -4.05
N ASP A 383 -14.87 -21.50 -3.67
CA ASP A 383 -15.77 -20.78 -4.57
C ASP A 383 -15.45 -19.27 -4.60
N ALA A 384 -15.65 -18.64 -5.76
CA ALA A 384 -15.49 -17.20 -5.98
C ALA A 384 -16.36 -16.37 -5.01
N SER A 385 -17.50 -16.92 -4.59
CA SER A 385 -18.35 -16.28 -3.57
C SER A 385 -17.61 -15.99 -2.26
N THR A 386 -16.62 -16.80 -1.88
CA THR A 386 -15.80 -16.59 -0.67
C THR A 386 -15.05 -15.26 -0.71
N MET A 387 -14.44 -14.95 -1.87
CA MET A 387 -13.78 -13.66 -2.09
C MET A 387 -14.79 -12.53 -2.18
N ALA A 388 -15.90 -12.73 -2.89
CA ALA A 388 -16.92 -11.71 -3.09
C ALA A 388 -17.54 -11.25 -1.76
N TYR A 389 -17.92 -12.19 -0.89
CA TYR A 389 -18.40 -11.87 0.46
C TYR A 389 -17.32 -11.22 1.33
N GLY A 390 -16.06 -11.66 1.19
CA GLY A 390 -14.91 -10.99 1.80
C GLY A 390 -14.81 -9.52 1.40
N MET A 391 -14.88 -9.22 0.11
CA MET A 391 -14.83 -7.86 -0.43
C MET A 391 -15.99 -7.00 0.08
N LEU A 392 -17.20 -7.55 0.13
CA LEU A 392 -18.37 -6.86 0.72
C LEU A 392 -18.16 -6.56 2.20
N ALA A 393 -17.60 -7.51 2.95
CA ALA A 393 -17.29 -7.33 4.36
C ALA A 393 -16.21 -6.27 4.61
N PHE A 394 -15.21 -6.16 3.73
CA PHE A 394 -14.19 -5.11 3.79
C PHE A 394 -14.71 -3.70 3.44
N ALA A 395 -15.70 -3.60 2.54
CA ALA A 395 -16.10 -2.32 1.93
C ALA A 395 -16.42 -1.19 2.94
N PRO A 396 -17.14 -1.43 4.06
CA PRO A 396 -17.37 -0.40 5.08
C PRO A 396 -16.09 0.06 5.78
N GLY A 397 -15.10 -0.83 5.93
CA GLY A 397 -13.81 -0.56 6.56
C GLY A 397 -12.98 0.49 5.84
N LEU A 398 -13.22 0.67 4.54
CA LEU A 398 -12.54 1.65 3.71
C LEU A 398 -12.68 3.08 4.28
N LEU A 399 -13.86 3.41 4.84
CA LEU A 399 -14.16 4.69 5.48
C LEU A 399 -13.22 4.97 6.66
N GLY A 400 -13.08 3.97 7.53
CA GLY A 400 -12.18 4.03 8.67
C GLY A 400 -10.72 4.14 8.25
N TYR A 401 -10.31 3.35 7.26
CA TYR A 401 -8.95 3.36 6.73
C TYR A 401 -8.58 4.69 6.07
N ALA A 402 -9.52 5.30 5.34
CA ALA A 402 -9.37 6.63 4.76
C ALA A 402 -9.28 7.72 5.84
N ALA A 403 -10.04 7.59 6.92
CA ALA A 403 -9.95 8.48 8.07
C ALA A 403 -8.58 8.40 8.76
N ILE A 404 -7.99 7.20 8.89
CA ILE A 404 -6.60 7.02 9.38
C ILE A 404 -5.62 7.79 8.49
N ALA A 405 -5.73 7.64 7.17
CA ALA A 405 -4.85 8.31 6.23
C ALA A 405 -4.94 9.85 6.33
N LEU A 406 -6.14 10.42 6.41
CA LEU A 406 -6.31 11.87 6.44
C LEU A 406 -6.15 12.46 7.85
N LEU A 407 -6.96 12.00 8.80
CA LEU A 407 -7.07 12.60 10.13
C LEU A 407 -5.84 12.32 10.99
N GLY A 408 -5.14 11.20 10.77
CA GLY A 408 -3.84 10.96 11.37
C GLY A 408 -2.84 12.06 11.00
N ARG A 409 -2.77 12.41 9.72
CA ARG A 409 -1.90 13.48 9.20
C ARG A 409 -2.27 14.86 9.75
N VAL A 410 -3.57 15.15 9.93
CA VAL A 410 -4.05 16.36 10.61
C VAL A 410 -3.53 16.43 12.04
N LEU A 411 -3.66 15.35 12.82
CA LEU A 411 -3.18 15.31 14.21
C LEU A 411 -1.65 15.37 14.30
N TYR A 412 -0.92 14.77 13.36
CA TYR A 412 0.54 14.90 13.28
C TYR A 412 0.96 16.34 13.01
N ALA A 413 0.34 17.02 12.06
CA ALA A 413 0.61 18.43 11.77
C ALA A 413 0.27 19.34 12.97
N ALA A 414 -0.78 19.02 13.73
CA ALA A 414 -1.17 19.75 14.93
C ALA A 414 -0.37 19.37 16.20
N GLY A 415 0.70 18.58 16.10
CA GLY A 415 1.53 18.17 17.25
C GLY A 415 0.90 17.14 18.19
N HIS A 416 -0.23 16.54 17.80
CA HIS A 416 -1.00 15.56 18.59
C HIS A 416 -0.90 14.13 18.05
N GLY A 417 0.26 13.75 17.51
CA GLY A 417 0.49 12.41 16.93
C GLY A 417 0.24 11.23 17.86
N ARG A 418 0.31 11.43 19.19
CA ARG A 418 -0.05 10.40 20.18
C ARG A 418 -1.53 10.01 20.09
N ASP A 419 -2.42 10.97 19.91
CA ASP A 419 -3.86 10.70 19.79
C ASP A 419 -4.14 9.89 18.51
N ALA A 420 -3.42 10.18 17.42
CA ALA A 420 -3.50 9.42 16.18
C ALA A 420 -2.99 7.98 16.34
N ALA A 421 -1.86 7.81 17.01
CA ALA A 421 -1.28 6.50 17.28
C ALA A 421 -2.22 5.64 18.15
N VAL A 422 -2.75 6.19 19.25
CA VAL A 422 -3.68 5.47 20.14
C VAL A 422 -4.94 5.01 19.38
N ALA A 423 -5.54 5.88 18.57
CA ALA A 423 -6.72 5.51 17.78
C ALA A 423 -6.42 4.39 16.77
N THR A 424 -5.27 4.47 16.09
CA THR A 424 -4.85 3.47 15.09
C THR A 424 -4.52 2.12 15.73
N VAL A 425 -3.77 2.12 16.85
CA VAL A 425 -3.45 0.90 17.61
C VAL A 425 -4.72 0.25 18.14
N THR A 426 -5.64 1.04 18.71
CA THR A 426 -6.92 0.53 19.20
C THR A 426 -7.72 -0.13 18.08
N GLY A 427 -7.74 0.48 16.88
CA GLY A 427 -8.37 -0.12 15.71
C GLY A 427 -7.81 -1.48 15.34
N TRP A 428 -6.48 -1.59 15.19
CA TRP A 428 -5.84 -2.87 14.84
C TRP A 428 -6.01 -3.95 15.90
N LEU A 429 -5.98 -3.59 17.19
CA LEU A 429 -6.26 -4.55 18.27
C LEU A 429 -7.71 -5.03 18.23
N VAL A 430 -8.66 -4.14 17.87
CA VAL A 430 -10.06 -4.52 17.67
C VAL A 430 -10.25 -5.38 16.41
N VAL A 431 -9.50 -5.12 15.32
CA VAL A 431 -9.48 -6.02 14.16
C VAL A 431 -9.12 -7.43 14.63
N PHE A 432 -7.98 -7.59 15.29
CA PHE A 432 -7.54 -8.89 15.78
C PHE A 432 -8.56 -9.57 16.72
N ALA A 433 -9.13 -8.81 17.66
CA ALA A 433 -10.11 -9.35 18.62
C ALA A 433 -11.40 -9.80 17.93
N VAL A 434 -11.92 -9.01 16.99
CA VAL A 434 -13.14 -9.34 16.24
C VAL A 434 -12.88 -10.49 15.27
N ASP A 435 -11.73 -10.50 14.58
CA ASP A 435 -11.29 -11.61 13.73
C ASP A 435 -11.29 -12.92 14.52
N ALA A 436 -10.66 -12.94 15.70
CA ALA A 436 -10.59 -14.12 16.55
C ALA A 436 -11.99 -14.59 16.99
N VAL A 437 -12.87 -13.67 17.40
CA VAL A 437 -14.24 -14.02 17.80
C VAL A 437 -15.04 -14.55 16.62
N LEU A 438 -15.04 -13.87 15.47
CA LEU A 438 -15.86 -14.25 14.33
C LEU A 438 -15.38 -15.56 13.70
N ILE A 439 -14.07 -15.77 13.57
CA ILE A 439 -13.52 -17.00 13.01
C ILE A 439 -13.89 -18.22 13.88
N ILE A 440 -13.82 -18.10 15.21
CA ILE A 440 -14.17 -19.20 16.12
C ILE A 440 -15.67 -19.51 16.10
N ASN A 441 -16.51 -18.48 15.97
CA ASN A 441 -17.97 -18.62 16.06
C ASN A 441 -18.66 -18.81 14.69
N TRP A 442 -17.96 -18.60 13.59
CA TRP A 442 -18.50 -18.68 12.23
C TRP A 442 -17.58 -19.48 11.29
N PRO A 443 -17.42 -20.80 11.53
CA PRO A 443 -16.56 -21.65 10.72
C PRO A 443 -17.04 -21.71 9.26
N GLY A 444 -16.10 -21.82 8.32
CA GLY A 444 -16.38 -21.85 6.88
C GLY A 444 -16.57 -20.48 6.22
N HIS A 445 -16.54 -19.39 6.99
CA HIS A 445 -16.67 -18.02 6.47
C HIS A 445 -15.46 -17.13 6.82
N ALA A 446 -14.26 -17.73 6.94
CA ALA A 446 -13.06 -17.07 7.46
C ALA A 446 -12.76 -15.74 6.74
N VAL A 447 -12.78 -15.70 5.41
CA VAL A 447 -12.50 -14.46 4.64
C VAL A 447 -13.52 -13.36 4.94
N THR A 448 -14.80 -13.72 5.07
CA THR A 448 -15.86 -12.75 5.40
C THR A 448 -15.73 -12.26 6.84
N ALA A 449 -15.44 -13.17 7.78
CA ALA A 449 -15.18 -12.85 9.18
C ALA A 449 -14.02 -11.86 9.33
N LEU A 450 -12.91 -12.10 8.62
CA LEU A 450 -11.74 -11.21 8.60
C LEU A 450 -12.04 -9.85 7.96
N GLY A 451 -12.81 -9.83 6.87
CA GLY A 451 -13.28 -8.60 6.26
C GLY A 451 -14.12 -7.75 7.23
N LEU A 452 -15.02 -8.40 7.99
CA LEU A 452 -15.86 -7.75 8.98
C LEU A 452 -15.04 -7.25 10.18
N GLY A 453 -14.09 -8.04 10.68
CA GLY A 453 -13.23 -7.61 11.77
C GLY A 453 -12.36 -6.42 11.36
N ASN A 454 -11.83 -6.41 10.14
CA ASN A 454 -11.18 -5.24 9.55
C ASN A 454 -12.13 -4.03 9.52
N ALA A 455 -13.36 -4.20 9.01
CA ALA A 455 -14.31 -3.11 8.89
C ALA A 455 -14.72 -2.52 10.25
N VAL A 456 -14.92 -3.36 11.27
CA VAL A 456 -15.24 -2.92 12.63
C VAL A 456 -14.06 -2.17 13.25
N GLY A 457 -12.85 -2.75 13.22
CA GLY A 457 -11.67 -2.14 13.82
C GLY A 457 -11.26 -0.84 13.14
N MET A 458 -11.27 -0.79 11.79
CA MET A 458 -10.95 0.43 11.05
C MET A 458 -12.01 1.51 11.24
N THR A 459 -13.31 1.17 11.23
CA THR A 459 -14.39 2.12 11.54
C THR A 459 -14.22 2.72 12.93
N LEU A 460 -13.90 1.89 13.94
CA LEU A 460 -13.62 2.37 15.28
C LEU A 460 -12.43 3.34 15.32
N ALA A 461 -11.32 3.00 14.67
CA ALA A 461 -10.17 3.91 14.56
C ALA A 461 -10.55 5.24 13.92
N GLY A 462 -11.35 5.21 12.85
CA GLY A 462 -11.87 6.41 12.19
C GLY A 462 -12.71 7.27 13.15
N ILE A 463 -13.60 6.66 13.92
CA ILE A 463 -14.42 7.35 14.93
C ILE A 463 -13.55 7.99 16.01
N LEU A 464 -12.57 7.25 16.54
CA LEU A 464 -11.64 7.75 17.55
C LEU A 464 -10.80 8.93 17.03
N LEU A 465 -10.36 8.86 15.77
CA LEU A 465 -9.64 9.96 15.11
C LEU A 465 -10.53 11.18 14.90
N MET A 466 -11.77 11.00 14.45
CA MET A 466 -12.73 12.10 14.34
C MET A 466 -12.97 12.77 15.70
N ALA A 467 -13.13 11.96 16.76
CA ALA A 467 -13.28 12.48 18.12
C ALA A 467 -12.03 13.22 18.60
N ALA A 468 -10.82 12.71 18.30
CA ALA A 468 -9.56 13.38 18.63
C ALA A 468 -9.41 14.72 17.89
N VAL A 469 -9.62 14.75 16.57
CA VAL A 469 -9.56 15.99 15.77
C VAL A 469 -10.59 17.00 16.26
N ARG A 470 -11.83 16.56 16.54
CA ARG A 470 -12.88 17.45 17.08
C ARG A 470 -12.48 18.08 18.42
N ARG A 471 -11.82 17.31 19.29
CA ARG A 471 -11.36 17.78 20.61
C ARG A 471 -10.17 18.74 20.50
N ARG A 472 -9.22 18.48 19.60
CA ARG A 472 -7.96 19.25 19.50
C ARG A 472 -8.05 20.47 18.57
N VAL A 473 -8.68 20.31 17.41
CA VAL A 473 -8.73 21.35 16.36
C VAL A 473 -10.04 22.13 16.41
N GLY A 474 -11.13 21.47 16.81
CA GLY A 474 -12.46 22.08 17.01
C GLY A 474 -13.56 21.50 16.12
N ARG A 475 -14.82 21.88 16.37
CA ARG A 475 -16.00 21.29 15.72
C ARG A 475 -16.21 21.74 14.27
N GLY A 476 -15.72 22.93 13.90
CA GLY A 476 -15.86 23.49 12.55
C GLY A 476 -15.20 22.63 11.46
N VAL A 477 -14.28 21.74 11.85
CA VAL A 477 -13.57 20.80 10.97
C VAL A 477 -14.52 19.76 10.33
N PHE A 478 -15.70 19.54 10.89
CA PHE A 478 -16.68 18.58 10.35
C PHE A 478 -17.95 19.26 9.85
N GLN A 479 -17.87 20.56 9.54
CA GLN A 479 -19.01 21.29 8.97
C GLN A 479 -19.44 20.66 7.64
N GLY A 480 -20.72 20.33 7.51
CA GLY A 480 -21.28 19.68 6.32
C GLY A 480 -21.09 18.17 6.25
N LEU A 481 -20.29 17.55 7.14
CA LEU A 481 -19.97 16.12 7.09
C LEU A 481 -21.21 15.23 7.15
N GLY A 482 -22.20 15.56 7.99
CA GLY A 482 -23.43 14.76 8.12
C GLY A 482 -24.24 14.70 6.81
N ARG A 483 -24.34 15.84 6.10
CA ARG A 483 -25.00 15.90 4.79
C ARG A 483 -24.22 15.08 3.75
N THR A 484 -22.89 15.24 3.73
CA THR A 484 -22.01 14.50 2.82
C THR A 484 -22.06 13.00 3.08
N ALA A 485 -22.12 12.58 4.35
CA ALA A 485 -22.24 11.17 4.74
C ALA A 485 -23.56 10.58 4.29
N ALA A 486 -24.68 11.30 4.46
CA ALA A 486 -25.97 10.86 3.96
C ALA A 486 -25.99 10.75 2.42
N ALA A 487 -25.52 11.80 1.73
CA ALA A 487 -25.46 11.82 0.27
C ALA A 487 -24.55 10.72 -0.30
N GLY A 488 -23.35 10.59 0.26
CA GLY A 488 -22.37 9.57 -0.13
C GLY A 488 -22.84 8.15 0.18
N GLY A 489 -23.51 7.93 1.32
CA GLY A 489 -24.10 6.65 1.68
C GLY A 489 -25.23 6.24 0.74
N ILE A 490 -26.18 7.14 0.46
CA ILE A 490 -27.27 6.91 -0.50
C ILE A 490 -26.69 6.61 -1.90
N ALA A 491 -25.73 7.43 -2.35
CA ALA A 491 -25.08 7.23 -3.63
C ALA A 491 -24.35 5.88 -3.69
N ALA A 492 -23.62 5.50 -2.65
CA ALA A 492 -22.88 4.24 -2.61
C ALA A 492 -23.80 3.02 -2.67
N VAL A 493 -24.91 3.04 -1.93
CA VAL A 493 -25.91 1.96 -1.98
C VAL A 493 -26.55 1.89 -3.36
N ALA A 494 -27.01 3.02 -3.90
CA ALA A 494 -27.66 3.06 -5.21
C ALA A 494 -26.73 2.63 -6.35
N SER A 495 -25.50 3.16 -6.37
CA SER A 495 -24.52 2.83 -7.41
C SER A 495 -23.97 1.41 -7.26
N GLY A 496 -23.72 0.96 -6.03
CA GLY A 496 -23.29 -0.40 -5.74
C GLY A 496 -24.34 -1.42 -6.17
N ALA A 497 -25.62 -1.16 -5.86
CA ALA A 497 -26.72 -1.99 -6.33
C ALA A 497 -26.84 -2.01 -7.86
N ALA A 498 -26.71 -0.85 -8.52
CA ALA A 498 -26.77 -0.77 -9.99
C ALA A 498 -25.63 -1.57 -10.66
N GLY A 499 -24.40 -1.44 -10.17
CA GLY A 499 -23.26 -2.22 -10.67
C GLY A 499 -23.41 -3.72 -10.38
N TRP A 500 -23.85 -4.08 -9.17
CA TRP A 500 -24.14 -5.46 -8.79
C TRP A 500 -25.22 -6.10 -9.67
N MET A 501 -26.30 -5.37 -9.96
CA MET A 501 -27.38 -5.83 -10.85
C MET A 501 -26.90 -6.04 -12.28
N LEU A 502 -25.98 -5.19 -12.77
CA LEU A 502 -25.37 -5.37 -14.09
C LEU A 502 -24.52 -6.65 -14.13
N GLY A 503 -23.70 -6.90 -13.10
CA GLY A 503 -22.94 -8.13 -12.96
C GLY A 503 -23.83 -9.37 -12.90
N ALA A 504 -24.95 -9.28 -12.15
CA ALA A 504 -25.96 -10.33 -12.07
C ALA A 504 -26.63 -10.60 -13.42
N TRP A 505 -26.89 -9.56 -14.21
CA TRP A 505 -27.53 -9.68 -15.54
C TRP A 505 -26.65 -10.44 -16.54
N PHE A 506 -25.32 -10.28 -16.44
CA PHE A 506 -24.37 -11.09 -17.20
C PHE A 506 -24.11 -12.47 -16.59
N GLY A 507 -24.77 -12.82 -15.48
CA GLY A 507 -24.72 -14.16 -14.90
C GLY A 507 -23.47 -14.46 -14.07
N TRP A 508 -22.79 -13.44 -13.54
CA TRP A 508 -21.57 -13.61 -12.72
C TRP A 508 -20.54 -14.53 -13.42
N THR A 509 -20.22 -14.15 -14.66
CA THR A 509 -19.59 -14.96 -15.70
C THR A 509 -18.29 -15.69 -15.34
N ASP A 510 -17.98 -16.73 -16.14
CA ASP A 510 -16.65 -17.32 -16.31
C ASP A 510 -15.53 -16.25 -16.50
N SER A 511 -14.30 -16.59 -16.12
CA SER A 511 -13.15 -15.67 -16.02
C SER A 511 -12.88 -14.84 -17.30
N GLY A 512 -13.23 -15.34 -18.48
CA GLY A 512 -13.05 -14.63 -19.74
C GLY A 512 -13.98 -13.42 -19.94
N ALA A 513 -15.25 -13.53 -19.55
CA ALA A 513 -16.20 -12.43 -19.69
C ALA A 513 -16.11 -11.41 -18.52
N ALA A 514 -15.58 -11.83 -17.38
CA ALA A 514 -15.30 -10.94 -16.25
C ALA A 514 -14.32 -9.79 -16.62
N LEU A 515 -13.41 -10.01 -17.58
CA LEU A 515 -12.51 -8.97 -18.12
C LEU A 515 -13.25 -7.81 -18.82
N LEU A 516 -14.45 -8.06 -19.35
CA LEU A 516 -15.30 -7.06 -20.00
C LEU A 516 -16.36 -6.52 -19.04
N VAL A 517 -16.94 -7.39 -18.21
CA VAL A 517 -18.04 -7.05 -17.29
C VAL A 517 -17.54 -6.16 -16.14
N ALA A 518 -16.34 -6.41 -15.59
CA ALA A 518 -15.81 -5.60 -14.48
C ALA A 518 -15.62 -4.12 -14.86
N PRO A 519 -14.96 -3.75 -15.98
CA PRO A 519 -14.89 -2.35 -16.40
C PRO A 519 -16.26 -1.69 -16.61
N LEU A 520 -17.25 -2.43 -17.11
CA LEU A 520 -18.61 -1.92 -17.33
C LEU A 520 -19.33 -1.66 -16.00
N CYS A 521 -19.25 -2.60 -15.05
CA CYS A 521 -19.82 -2.46 -13.71
C CYS A 521 -19.19 -1.26 -12.97
N ALA A 522 -17.87 -1.10 -13.05
CA ALA A 522 -17.16 0.01 -12.44
C ALA A 522 -17.57 1.35 -13.06
N THR A 523 -17.68 1.39 -14.39
CA THR A 523 -18.09 2.61 -15.12
C THR A 523 -19.52 3.00 -14.77
N LEU A 524 -20.45 2.06 -14.79
CA LEU A 524 -21.84 2.31 -14.39
C LEU A 524 -21.93 2.79 -12.94
N THR A 525 -21.20 2.14 -12.02
CA THR A 525 -21.14 2.52 -10.61
C THR A 525 -20.69 3.97 -10.45
N LEU A 526 -19.61 4.38 -11.11
CA LEU A 526 -19.12 5.76 -11.03
C LEU A 526 -20.09 6.78 -11.64
N ILE A 527 -20.75 6.44 -12.76
CA ILE A 527 -21.77 7.30 -13.39
C ILE A 527 -22.96 7.50 -12.45
N VAL A 528 -23.52 6.42 -11.92
CA VAL A 528 -24.67 6.47 -11.00
C VAL A 528 -24.29 7.19 -9.71
N PHE A 529 -23.09 6.92 -9.17
CA PHE A 529 -22.60 7.61 -7.97
C PHE A 529 -22.53 9.14 -8.21
N GLY A 530 -21.92 9.56 -9.32
CA GLY A 530 -21.86 10.97 -9.70
C GLY A 530 -23.25 11.60 -9.87
N ALA A 531 -24.17 10.89 -10.55
CA ALA A 531 -25.54 11.35 -10.79
C ALA A 531 -26.34 11.55 -9.50
N VAL A 532 -26.11 10.72 -8.47
CA VAL A 532 -26.79 10.83 -7.17
C VAL A 532 -26.13 11.89 -6.27
N VAL A 533 -24.79 12.00 -6.25
CA VAL A 533 -24.12 12.97 -5.36
C VAL A 533 -24.19 14.40 -5.89
N LEU A 534 -24.13 14.64 -7.20
CA LEU A 534 -24.17 15.99 -7.78
C LEU A 534 -25.39 16.85 -7.33
N PRO A 535 -26.63 16.33 -7.28
CA PRO A 535 -27.77 17.09 -6.77
C PRO A 535 -27.78 17.22 -5.24
N LEU A 536 -27.26 16.24 -4.50
CA LEU A 536 -27.33 16.21 -3.02
C LEU A 536 -26.20 17.02 -2.35
N ASP A 537 -24.99 16.98 -2.90
CA ASP A 537 -23.81 17.65 -2.35
C ASP A 537 -22.75 18.01 -3.42
N GLY A 538 -23.19 18.50 -4.58
CA GLY A 538 -22.31 18.76 -5.73
C GLY A 538 -21.34 19.93 -5.59
N ALA A 539 -21.36 20.70 -4.50
CA ALA A 539 -20.47 21.86 -4.32
C ALA A 539 -18.98 21.48 -4.37
N GLU A 540 -18.64 20.27 -3.91
CA GLU A 540 -17.25 19.77 -3.91
C GLU A 540 -16.89 18.96 -5.16
N LEU A 541 -17.87 18.31 -5.81
CA LEU A 541 -17.64 17.54 -7.03
C LEU A 541 -17.65 18.40 -8.30
N ARG A 542 -18.38 19.53 -8.32
CA ARG A 542 -18.47 20.43 -9.49
C ARG A 542 -17.09 20.88 -10.01
N PRO A 543 -16.12 21.29 -9.18
CA PRO A 543 -14.78 21.66 -9.66
C PRO A 543 -14.01 20.49 -10.29
N LEU A 544 -14.16 19.28 -9.73
CA LEU A 544 -13.50 18.07 -10.23
C LEU A 544 -14.12 17.61 -11.57
N VAL A 545 -15.45 17.58 -11.66
CA VAL A 545 -16.19 17.25 -12.88
C VAL A 545 -15.94 18.28 -13.98
N MET A 546 -15.90 19.57 -13.66
CA MET A 546 -15.58 20.63 -14.64
C MET A 546 -14.15 20.52 -15.16
N ARG A 547 -13.18 20.14 -14.33
CA ARG A 547 -11.79 19.88 -14.78
C ARG A 547 -11.68 18.66 -15.68
N ALA A 548 -12.38 17.56 -15.36
CA ALA A 548 -12.41 16.36 -16.19
C ALA A 548 -13.09 16.63 -17.55
N LEU A 549 -14.21 17.35 -17.56
CA LEU A 549 -14.90 17.74 -18.80
C LEU A 549 -14.09 18.74 -19.64
N ALA A 550 -13.30 19.62 -19.01
CA ALA A 550 -12.40 20.51 -19.73
C ALA A 550 -11.24 19.78 -20.45
N GLN A 551 -10.91 18.56 -20.04
CA GLN A 551 -9.92 17.71 -20.72
C GLN A 551 -10.48 16.99 -21.95
N PHE A 552 -11.79 17.07 -22.22
CA PHE A 552 -12.44 16.55 -23.43
C PHE A 552 -13.08 17.70 -24.23
N PRO A 553 -12.33 18.41 -25.09
CA PRO A 553 -12.80 19.61 -25.78
C PRO A 553 -13.94 19.38 -26.80
N LYS A 554 -14.30 18.14 -27.10
CA LYS A 554 -15.10 17.80 -28.30
C LYS A 554 -16.63 17.72 -28.12
N LEU A 555 -17.18 18.02 -26.95
CA LEU A 555 -18.65 17.99 -26.76
C LEU A 555 -19.33 19.37 -26.67
N ARG A 556 -18.60 20.45 -26.96
CA ARG A 556 -19.15 21.84 -26.89
C ARG A 556 -19.52 22.48 -28.22
N SER A 557 -19.39 21.81 -29.36
CA SER A 557 -19.63 22.40 -30.69
C SER A 557 -20.86 21.85 -31.44
N GLY A 558 -21.88 21.36 -30.74
CA GLY A 558 -23.07 20.74 -31.36
C GLY A 558 -24.40 21.40 -31.04
N GLY A 559 -24.45 22.73 -30.88
CA GLY A 559 -25.70 23.40 -30.51
C GLY A 559 -25.65 24.91 -30.66
N ARG A 560 -25.43 25.38 -31.89
CA ARG A 560 -25.82 26.70 -32.42
C ARG A 560 -25.49 26.73 -33.92
N ALA A 561 -26.40 26.22 -34.72
CA ALA A 561 -26.68 26.64 -36.08
C ALA A 561 -28.15 26.30 -36.34
#